data_AF-A0A1W9SYV8-F1
#
_entry.id   AF-A0A1W9SYV8-F1
#
_cell.length_a   1.000
_cell.length_b   1.000
_cell.length_c   1.000
_cell.angle_alpha   90.00
_cell.angle_beta   90.00
_cell.angle_gamma   90.00
#
_symmetry.space_group_name_H-M   'P 1'
#
loop_
_entity.id
_entity.type
_entity.pdbx_description
1 polymer ?
#
loop_
_entity_poly.entity_id
_entity_poly.type
_entity_poly.pdbx_seq_one_letter_code
_entity_poly.pdbx_strand_id
1 'polypeptide(L)'
;MQKLPSERRAKLVQPFGIEKMNQIMEFLSKQNWGAILQGIGAIWVAIVATVALTQWKKQIKLQQHLDLINQLTDEIHKFMLAASPVVNSIKYIKIGFKSFSSTNRKYKHIKHNGMISFIEKHGNKQNEKMIKQIVPLKKSLSKISSLSAKGQMYGINNYAKAMLSIKKIEHIFGQIEAFTYFIGNTDLNWHHPDVQKTLFAIAEIDEEHIYQNLAEQNIEYLKFAKKLYRKI
;
A
#
# COMPACT_ATOMS: atom_id res chain seq x y z
N MET A 1 14.20 -73.98 -90.23
CA MET A 1 14.20 -73.75 -88.76
C MET A 1 15.31 -72.72 -88.47
N GLN A 2 15.14 -71.59 -87.79
CA GLN A 2 14.01 -70.99 -87.10
C GLN A 2 14.41 -69.51 -86.87
N LYS A 3 13.64 -68.55 -87.40
CA LYS A 3 13.76 -67.12 -87.04
C LYS A 3 13.12 -66.93 -85.67
N LEU A 4 13.82 -66.27 -84.75
CA LEU A 4 13.29 -65.78 -83.46
C LEU A 4 13.86 -64.37 -83.19
N PRO A 5 13.14 -63.54 -82.42
CA PRO A 5 12.76 -62.21 -82.87
C PRO A 5 13.49 -61.09 -82.16
N SER A 6 13.67 -60.00 -82.91
CA SER A 6 13.84 -58.64 -82.42
C SER A 6 12.65 -58.25 -81.54
N GLU A 7 12.84 -58.14 -80.23
CA GLU A 7 12.08 -57.24 -79.34
C GLU A 7 12.48 -57.48 -77.87
N ARG A 8 13.45 -56.70 -77.37
CA ARG A 8 13.55 -56.41 -75.94
C ARG A 8 13.66 -54.91 -75.72
N ARG A 9 12.48 -54.31 -75.69
CA ARG A 9 12.02 -53.21 -74.83
C ARG A 9 13.15 -52.43 -74.12
N ALA A 10 13.50 -51.29 -74.70
CA ALA A 10 13.90 -50.13 -73.92
C ALA A 10 12.70 -49.71 -73.04
N LYS A 11 12.71 -50.12 -71.77
CA LYS A 11 11.86 -49.48 -70.76
C LYS A 11 12.48 -48.11 -70.49
N LEU A 12 11.99 -47.12 -71.23
CA LEU A 12 12.13 -45.70 -70.91
C LEU A 12 11.74 -45.51 -69.43
N VAL A 13 12.75 -45.18 -68.63
CA VAL A 13 12.55 -44.52 -67.34
C VAL A 13 11.88 -43.20 -67.67
N GLN A 14 10.54 -43.17 -67.60
CA GLN A 14 9.81 -41.91 -67.73
C GLN A 14 10.24 -40.99 -66.58
N PRO A 15 10.59 -39.72 -66.86
CA PRO A 15 11.03 -38.77 -65.85
C PRO A 15 9.84 -38.37 -64.98
N PHE A 16 9.56 -39.17 -63.96
CA PHE A 16 8.46 -38.99 -62.99
C PHE A 16 8.56 -37.69 -62.16
N GLY A 17 9.53 -36.82 -62.44
CA GLY A 17 9.80 -35.57 -61.72
C GLY A 17 9.38 -34.30 -62.44
N ILE A 18 9.46 -34.23 -63.78
CA ILE A 18 9.37 -32.94 -64.51
C ILE A 18 7.90 -32.49 -64.65
N GLU A 19 6.98 -33.42 -64.92
CA GLU A 19 5.57 -33.10 -65.15
C GLU A 19 4.85 -32.75 -63.84
N LYS A 20 5.20 -33.44 -62.75
CA LYS A 20 4.77 -33.05 -61.38
C LYS A 20 5.36 -31.71 -60.96
N MET A 21 6.63 -31.43 -61.26
CA MET A 21 7.24 -30.12 -60.98
C MET A 21 6.55 -28.99 -61.74
N ASN A 22 6.19 -29.20 -63.01
CA ASN A 22 5.49 -28.21 -63.81
C ASN A 22 4.07 -27.96 -63.29
N GLN A 23 3.33 -29.01 -62.89
CA GLN A 23 2.02 -28.83 -62.24
C GLN A 23 2.11 -28.08 -60.90
N ILE A 24 3.14 -28.36 -60.09
CA ILE A 24 3.38 -27.63 -58.83
C ILE A 24 3.74 -26.18 -59.11
N MET A 25 4.58 -25.89 -60.11
CA MET A 25 4.93 -24.51 -60.49
C MET A 25 3.75 -23.74 -61.10
N GLU A 26 2.90 -24.38 -61.90
CA GLU A 26 1.70 -23.74 -62.46
C GLU A 26 0.66 -23.44 -61.38
N PHE A 27 0.52 -24.33 -60.39
CA PHE A 27 -0.34 -24.10 -59.22
C PHE A 27 0.20 -22.95 -58.35
N LEU A 28 1.52 -22.93 -58.10
CA LEU A 28 2.16 -21.86 -57.35
C LEU A 28 2.10 -20.50 -58.09
N SER A 29 2.15 -20.46 -59.43
CA SER A 29 2.08 -19.20 -60.17
C SER A 29 0.66 -18.67 -60.36
N LYS A 30 -0.36 -19.54 -60.37
CA LYS A 30 -1.78 -19.15 -60.43
C LYS A 30 -2.35 -18.68 -59.10
N GLN A 31 -1.72 -19.04 -57.97
CA GLN A 31 -2.16 -18.59 -56.65
C GLN A 31 -1.89 -17.08 -56.49
N ASN A 32 -2.90 -16.31 -56.08
CA ASN A 32 -2.79 -14.85 -55.91
C ASN A 32 -1.99 -14.52 -54.62
N TRP A 33 -0.66 -14.71 -54.65
CA TRP A 33 0.25 -14.50 -53.51
C TRP A 33 0.13 -13.13 -52.87
N GLY A 34 -0.24 -12.09 -53.64
CA GLY A 34 -0.53 -10.77 -53.10
C GLY A 34 -1.69 -10.77 -52.10
N ALA A 35 -2.78 -11.49 -52.39
CA ALA A 35 -3.92 -11.61 -51.47
C ALA A 35 -3.57 -12.44 -50.22
N ILE A 36 -2.76 -13.50 -50.37
CA ILE A 36 -2.29 -14.32 -49.25
C ILE A 36 -1.37 -13.50 -48.33
N LEU A 37 -0.42 -12.75 -48.91
CA LEU A 37 0.49 -11.88 -48.15
C LEU A 37 -0.24 -10.72 -47.46
N GLN A 38 -1.26 -10.13 -48.09
CA GLN A 38 -2.13 -9.13 -47.46
C GLN A 38 -2.92 -9.72 -46.28
N GLY A 39 -3.44 -10.95 -46.42
CA GLY A 39 -4.10 -11.67 -45.33
C GLY A 39 -3.17 -11.94 -44.15
N ILE A 40 -1.93 -12.38 -44.42
CA ILE A 40 -0.89 -12.57 -43.38
C ILE A 40 -0.54 -11.23 -42.71
N GLY A 41 -0.44 -10.15 -43.48
CA GLY A 41 -0.18 -8.80 -42.97
C GLY A 41 -1.26 -8.32 -42.00
N ALA A 42 -2.55 -8.53 -42.33
CA ALA A 42 -3.66 -8.16 -41.46
C ALA A 42 -3.65 -8.95 -40.13
N ILE A 43 -3.34 -10.25 -40.17
CA ILE A 43 -3.20 -11.10 -38.98
C ILE A 43 -2.03 -10.59 -38.11
N TRP A 44 -0.88 -10.27 -38.71
CA TRP A 44 0.27 -9.74 -37.98
C TRP A 44 -0.03 -8.41 -37.29
N VAL A 45 -0.68 -7.48 -37.99
CA VAL A 45 -1.13 -6.20 -37.40
C VAL A 45 -2.10 -6.44 -36.25
N ALA A 46 -3.03 -7.38 -36.37
CA ALA A 46 -3.96 -7.74 -35.30
C ALA A 46 -3.23 -8.32 -34.07
N ILE A 47 -2.20 -9.15 -34.27
CA ILE A 47 -1.35 -9.67 -33.19
C ILE A 47 -0.61 -8.53 -32.48
N VAL A 48 0.07 -7.66 -33.24
CA VAL A 48 0.82 -6.52 -32.68
C VAL A 48 -0.12 -5.59 -31.91
N ALA A 49 -1.30 -5.27 -32.46
CA ALA A 49 -2.30 -4.45 -31.79
C ALA A 49 -2.79 -5.10 -30.48
N THR A 50 -3.01 -6.42 -30.48
CA THR A 50 -3.41 -7.16 -29.27
C THR A 50 -2.31 -7.12 -28.21
N VAL A 51 -1.06 -7.37 -28.60
CA VAL A 51 0.09 -7.30 -27.69
C VAL A 51 0.24 -5.88 -27.12
N ALA A 52 0.20 -4.85 -27.96
CA ALA A 52 0.26 -3.45 -27.55
C ALA A 52 -0.87 -3.10 -26.56
N LEU A 53 -2.11 -3.54 -26.83
CA LEU A 53 -3.26 -3.30 -25.96
C LEU A 53 -3.08 -3.98 -24.59
N THR A 54 -2.57 -5.20 -24.56
CA THR A 54 -2.31 -5.89 -23.28
C THR A 54 -1.21 -5.21 -22.48
N GLN A 55 -0.15 -4.72 -23.14
CA GLN A 55 0.94 -4.01 -22.50
C GLN A 55 0.47 -2.65 -21.95
N TRP A 56 -0.33 -1.92 -22.73
CA TRP A 56 -0.92 -0.65 -22.30
C TRP A 56 -1.83 -0.82 -21.08
N LYS A 57 -2.69 -1.85 -21.06
CA LYS A 57 -3.51 -2.19 -19.88
C LYS A 57 -2.67 -2.49 -18.64
N LYS A 58 -1.57 -3.25 -18.81
CA LYS A 58 -0.64 -3.54 -17.70
C LYS A 58 0.03 -2.26 -17.18
N GLN A 59 0.46 -1.36 -18.08
CA GLN A 59 1.08 -0.10 -17.72
C GLN A 59 0.12 0.82 -16.95
N ILE A 60 -1.13 0.96 -17.41
CA ILE A 60 -2.15 1.75 -16.70
C ILE A 60 -2.37 1.20 -15.28
N LYS A 61 -2.51 -0.12 -15.13
CA LYS A 61 -2.70 -0.74 -13.82
C LYS A 61 -1.50 -0.50 -12.90
N LEU A 62 -0.28 -0.64 -13.43
CA LEU A 62 0.94 -0.39 -12.67
C LEU A 62 1.06 1.08 -12.25
N GLN A 63 0.73 2.01 -13.13
CA GLN A 63 0.72 3.44 -12.84
C GLN A 63 -0.29 3.77 -11.73
N GLN A 64 -1.50 3.21 -11.78
CA GLN A 64 -2.49 3.38 -10.71
C GLN A 64 -2.00 2.86 -9.35
N HIS A 65 -1.30 1.71 -9.34
CA HIS A 65 -0.68 1.19 -8.11
C HIS A 65 0.40 2.14 -7.58
N LEU A 66 1.25 2.66 -8.46
CA LEU A 66 2.31 3.60 -8.08
C LEU A 66 1.77 4.90 -7.54
N ASP A 67 0.79 5.49 -8.23
CA ASP A 67 0.18 6.75 -7.82
C ASP A 67 -0.50 6.60 -6.45
N LEU A 68 -1.14 5.45 -6.19
CA LEU A 68 -1.69 5.16 -4.88
C LEU A 68 -0.60 5.06 -3.81
N ILE A 69 0.48 4.31 -4.06
CA ILE A 69 1.56 4.15 -3.08
C ILE A 69 2.31 5.47 -2.85
N ASN A 70 2.52 6.28 -3.88
CA ASN A 70 3.07 7.63 -3.74
C ASN A 70 2.19 8.47 -2.81
N GLN A 71 0.89 8.57 -3.10
CA GLN A 71 -0.05 9.33 -2.27
C GLN A 71 -0.11 8.81 -0.83
N LEU A 72 -0.11 7.50 -0.63
CA LEU A 72 -0.15 6.90 0.70
C LEU A 72 1.16 7.17 1.46
N THR A 73 2.31 7.14 0.78
CA THR A 73 3.61 7.48 1.37
C THR A 73 3.67 8.94 1.79
N ASP A 74 3.19 9.85 0.93
CA ASP A 74 3.15 11.28 1.21
C ASP A 74 2.25 11.58 2.42
N GLU A 75 1.09 10.95 2.51
CA GLU A 75 0.17 11.17 3.64
C GLU A 75 0.67 10.55 4.95
N ILE A 76 1.32 9.37 4.91
CA ILE A 76 2.01 8.81 6.08
C ILE A 76 3.14 9.74 6.52
N HIS A 77 3.92 10.29 5.60
CA HIS A 77 4.97 11.23 5.94
C HIS A 77 4.43 12.51 6.59
N LYS A 78 3.34 13.08 6.04
CA LYS A 78 2.64 14.22 6.66
C LYS A 78 2.14 13.90 8.06
N PHE A 79 1.57 12.71 8.27
CA PHE A 79 1.15 12.26 9.59
C PHE A 79 2.33 12.21 10.57
N MET A 80 3.47 11.62 10.16
CA MET A 80 4.68 11.51 10.98
C MET A 80 5.23 12.88 11.38
N LEU A 81 5.32 13.82 10.44
CA LEU A 81 5.76 15.19 10.70
C LEU A 81 4.84 15.89 11.70
N ALA A 82 3.52 15.73 11.54
CA ALA A 82 2.54 16.34 12.43
C ALA A 82 2.53 15.68 13.83
N ALA A 83 2.87 14.39 13.94
CA ALA A 83 2.87 13.67 15.21
C ALA A 83 3.96 14.13 16.19
N SER A 84 5.13 14.55 15.69
CA SER A 84 6.26 14.95 16.54
C SER A 84 5.91 16.06 17.56
N PRO A 85 5.30 17.19 17.17
CA PRO A 85 4.82 18.19 18.13
C PRO A 85 3.87 17.64 19.20
N VAL A 86 2.99 16.71 18.84
CA VAL A 86 2.01 16.13 19.77
C VAL A 86 2.69 15.23 20.79
N VAL A 87 3.62 14.38 20.35
CA VAL A 87 4.42 13.52 21.24
C VAL A 87 5.22 14.36 22.23
N ASN A 88 5.82 15.47 21.77
CA ASN A 88 6.50 16.41 22.65
C ASN A 88 5.54 17.07 23.67
N SER A 89 4.32 17.43 23.26
CA SER A 89 3.32 17.94 24.19
C SER A 89 2.96 16.92 25.28
N ILE A 90 2.79 15.63 24.92
CA ILE A 90 2.55 14.55 25.89
C ILE A 90 3.72 14.47 26.89
N LYS A 91 4.97 14.50 26.40
CA LYS A 91 6.17 14.52 27.25
C LYS A 91 6.13 15.66 28.28
N TYR A 92 5.89 16.89 27.83
CA TYR A 92 5.85 18.05 28.72
C TYR A 92 4.69 17.99 29.72
N ILE A 93 3.53 17.48 29.32
CA ILE A 93 2.39 17.27 30.21
C ILE A 93 2.74 16.23 31.27
N LYS A 94 3.39 15.11 30.92
CA LYS A 94 3.85 14.10 31.87
C LYS A 94 4.90 14.63 32.84
N ILE A 95 5.81 15.50 32.40
CA ILE A 95 6.71 16.24 33.31
C ILE A 95 5.88 17.07 34.29
N GLY A 96 4.86 17.77 33.80
CA GLY A 96 3.88 18.48 34.62
C GLY A 96 3.23 17.58 35.67
N PHE A 97 2.74 16.39 35.31
CA PHE A 97 2.15 15.43 36.25
C PHE A 97 3.13 15.07 37.37
N LYS A 98 4.40 14.82 37.04
CA LYS A 98 5.45 14.49 38.01
C LYS A 98 5.70 15.65 38.98
N SER A 99 5.77 16.89 38.48
CA SER A 99 5.99 18.08 39.32
C SER A 99 4.89 18.36 40.34
N PHE A 100 3.66 17.90 40.09
CA PHE A 100 2.53 18.07 41.01
C PHE A 100 2.37 16.92 42.02
N SER A 101 3.17 15.85 41.93
CA SER A 101 3.03 14.65 42.79
C SER A 101 3.32 14.90 44.28
N SER A 102 4.18 15.87 44.60
CA SER A 102 4.63 16.18 45.97
C SER A 102 3.80 17.27 46.66
N THR A 103 2.94 17.99 45.94
CA THR A 103 2.32 19.23 46.43
C THR A 103 0.85 19.08 46.86
N ASN A 104 0.16 18.00 46.46
CA ASN A 104 -1.27 17.89 46.72
C ASN A 104 -1.61 17.00 47.93
N ARG A 105 -2.22 17.62 48.96
CA ARG A 105 -2.76 16.93 50.16
C ARG A 105 -4.12 16.26 49.92
N LYS A 106 -4.94 16.75 48.99
CA LYS A 106 -6.32 16.29 48.70
C LYS A 106 -6.35 14.83 48.23
N TYR A 107 -5.36 14.41 47.45
CA TYR A 107 -5.31 13.09 46.82
C TYR A 107 -4.15 12.22 47.32
N LYS A 108 -3.66 12.45 48.54
CA LYS A 108 -2.47 11.77 49.09
C LYS A 108 -2.57 10.23 49.07
N HIS A 109 -3.79 9.69 49.11
CA HIS A 109 -4.07 8.26 49.14
C HIS A 109 -4.27 7.63 47.75
N ILE A 110 -4.35 8.43 46.69
CA ILE A 110 -4.62 7.97 45.32
C ILE A 110 -3.30 7.86 44.56
N LYS A 111 -3.11 6.76 43.83
CA LYS A 111 -1.97 6.59 42.92
C LYS A 111 -2.05 7.65 41.81
N HIS A 112 -0.90 8.20 41.38
CA HIS A 112 -0.85 9.28 40.38
C HIS A 112 -1.57 10.58 40.79
N ASN A 113 -1.60 10.90 42.09
CA ASN A 113 -2.15 12.16 42.63
C ASN A 113 -1.69 13.44 41.90
N GLY A 114 -0.43 13.49 41.46
CA GLY A 114 0.13 14.62 40.70
C GLY A 114 -0.54 14.83 39.35
N MET A 115 -0.92 13.75 38.66
CA MET A 115 -1.64 13.80 37.40
C MET A 115 -3.03 14.40 37.59
N ILE A 116 -3.78 13.95 38.60
CA ILE A 116 -5.10 14.49 38.94
C ILE A 116 -5.01 15.99 39.23
N SER A 117 -4.06 16.38 40.08
CA SER A 117 -3.85 17.78 40.48
C SER A 117 -3.53 18.68 39.29
N PHE A 118 -2.71 18.18 38.37
CA PHE A 118 -2.37 18.89 37.15
C PHE A 118 -3.59 19.02 36.24
N ILE A 119 -4.37 17.94 36.06
CA ILE A 119 -5.57 17.95 35.21
C ILE A 119 -6.58 18.95 35.75
N GLU A 120 -6.91 18.93 37.04
CA GLU A 120 -7.84 19.91 37.64
C GLU A 120 -7.40 21.36 37.39
N LYS A 121 -6.08 21.65 37.47
CA LYS A 121 -5.56 23.02 37.37
C LYS A 121 -5.28 23.49 35.95
N HIS A 122 -4.84 22.60 35.07
CA HIS A 122 -4.30 22.95 33.76
C HIS A 122 -4.90 22.14 32.60
N GLY A 123 -5.72 21.13 32.89
CA GLY A 123 -6.27 20.19 31.92
C GLY A 123 -6.97 20.85 30.73
N ASN A 124 -7.93 21.75 30.98
CA ASN A 124 -8.66 22.46 29.92
C ASN A 124 -7.75 23.21 28.95
N LYS A 125 -6.77 23.97 29.47
CA LYS A 125 -5.83 24.74 28.65
C LYS A 125 -4.89 23.84 27.84
N GLN A 126 -4.43 22.73 28.42
CA GLN A 126 -3.57 21.79 27.72
C GLN A 126 -4.34 20.98 26.66
N ASN A 127 -5.57 20.58 26.97
CA ASN A 127 -6.48 19.93 26.03
C ASN A 127 -6.73 20.81 24.79
N GLU A 128 -7.07 22.09 24.99
CA GLU A 128 -7.29 23.02 23.86
C GLU A 128 -6.07 23.11 22.94
N LYS A 129 -4.86 23.18 23.51
CA LYS A 129 -3.62 23.17 22.75
C LYS A 129 -3.39 21.85 22.02
N MET A 130 -3.60 20.72 22.68
CA MET A 130 -3.43 19.39 22.09
C MET A 130 -4.43 19.13 20.97
N ILE A 131 -5.71 19.51 21.13
CA ILE A 131 -6.72 19.40 20.08
C ILE A 131 -6.26 20.13 18.82
N LYS A 132 -5.75 21.37 18.94
CA LYS A 132 -5.22 22.13 17.79
C LYS A 132 -4.08 21.40 17.08
N GLN A 133 -3.22 20.71 17.82
CA GLN A 133 -2.11 19.92 17.26
C GLN A 133 -2.57 18.59 16.66
N ILE A 134 -3.66 18.00 17.15
CA ILE A 134 -4.21 16.70 16.70
C ILE A 134 -5.04 16.83 15.42
N VAL A 135 -5.66 17.99 15.16
CA VAL A 135 -6.46 18.22 13.94
C VAL A 135 -5.70 17.84 12.64
N PRO A 136 -4.43 18.28 12.43
CA PRO A 136 -3.63 17.83 11.29
C PRO A 136 -3.42 16.31 11.23
N LEU A 137 -3.13 15.65 12.35
CA LEU A 137 -2.96 14.18 12.40
C LEU A 137 -4.25 13.49 11.96
N LYS A 138 -5.40 13.92 12.51
CA LYS A 138 -6.71 13.35 12.19
C LYS A 138 -7.01 13.48 10.70
N LYS A 139 -6.73 14.64 10.11
CA LYS A 139 -6.91 14.89 8.67
C LYS A 139 -6.05 13.93 7.82
N SER A 140 -4.76 13.81 8.14
CA SER A 140 -3.86 12.89 7.43
C SER A 140 -4.30 11.44 7.62
N LEU A 141 -4.69 11.04 8.84
CA LEU A 141 -5.13 9.68 9.13
C LEU A 141 -6.39 9.30 8.34
N SER A 142 -7.41 10.16 8.30
CA SER A 142 -8.62 9.90 7.49
C SER A 142 -8.28 9.67 6.01
N LYS A 143 -7.30 10.42 5.48
CA LYS A 143 -6.85 10.23 4.10
C LYS A 143 -6.04 8.94 3.93
N ILE A 144 -5.18 8.59 4.89
CA ILE A 144 -4.47 7.31 4.92
C ILE A 144 -5.48 6.14 4.92
N SER A 145 -6.50 6.17 5.77
CA SER A 145 -7.51 5.11 5.85
C SER A 145 -8.31 5.00 4.54
N SER A 146 -8.67 6.13 3.91
CA SER A 146 -9.34 6.14 2.59
C SER A 146 -8.45 5.55 1.48
N LEU A 147 -7.18 5.96 1.39
CA LEU A 147 -6.21 5.41 0.44
C LEU A 147 -5.93 3.93 0.71
N SER A 148 -5.90 3.53 1.98
CA SER A 148 -5.73 2.15 2.41
C SER A 148 -6.86 1.26 1.89
N ALA A 149 -8.11 1.69 2.09
CA ALA A 149 -9.28 0.99 1.57
C ALA A 149 -9.24 0.89 0.04
N LYS A 150 -8.85 1.97 -0.65
CA LYS A 150 -8.68 1.97 -2.12
C LYS A 150 -7.62 0.96 -2.57
N GLY A 151 -6.51 0.84 -1.85
CA GLY A 151 -5.44 -0.13 -2.17
C GLY A 151 -5.86 -1.58 -2.02
N GLN A 152 -6.73 -1.87 -1.05
CA GLN A 152 -7.32 -3.21 -0.91
C GLN A 152 -8.12 -3.60 -2.15
N MET A 153 -8.83 -2.66 -2.78
CA MET A 153 -9.60 -2.91 -4.01
C MET A 153 -8.72 -3.19 -5.23
N TYR A 154 -7.48 -2.70 -5.26
CA TYR A 154 -6.57 -2.88 -6.39
C TYR A 154 -5.87 -4.25 -6.44
N GLY A 155 -6.03 -5.08 -5.39
CA GLY A 155 -5.42 -6.41 -5.35
C GLY A 155 -3.89 -6.36 -5.41
N ILE A 156 -3.28 -5.35 -4.78
CA ILE A 156 -1.82 -5.20 -4.75
C ILE A 156 -1.21 -6.38 -3.97
N ASN A 157 -0.22 -7.03 -4.58
CA ASN A 157 0.45 -8.17 -3.95
C ASN A 157 1.10 -7.77 -2.61
N ASN A 158 0.88 -8.58 -1.57
CA ASN A 158 1.36 -8.34 -0.20
C ASN A 158 0.84 -7.05 0.47
N TYR A 159 -0.26 -6.46 -0.02
CA TYR A 159 -0.82 -5.24 0.55
C TYR A 159 -1.24 -5.38 2.02
N ALA A 160 -1.59 -6.59 2.45
CA ALA A 160 -1.92 -6.89 3.84
C ALA A 160 -0.82 -6.45 4.84
N LYS A 161 0.47 -6.48 4.44
CA LYS A 161 1.58 -6.01 5.28
C LYS A 161 1.52 -4.49 5.48
N ALA A 162 1.24 -3.73 4.43
CA ALA A 162 1.07 -2.29 4.51
C ALA A 162 -0.14 -1.93 5.38
N MET A 163 -1.27 -2.65 5.19
CA MET A 163 -2.47 -2.45 6.01
C MET A 163 -2.21 -2.71 7.50
N LEU A 164 -1.39 -3.71 7.85
CA LEU A 164 -1.05 -3.98 9.25
C LEU A 164 -0.27 -2.81 9.86
N SER A 165 0.69 -2.24 9.15
CA SER A 165 1.43 -1.04 9.59
C SER A 165 0.50 0.17 9.75
N ILE A 166 -0.43 0.37 8.80
CA ILE A 166 -1.42 1.46 8.87
C ILE A 166 -2.35 1.30 10.08
N LYS A 167 -2.86 0.10 10.35
CA LYS A 167 -3.69 -0.17 11.54
C LYS A 167 -2.96 0.11 12.85
N LYS A 168 -1.66 -0.17 12.90
CA LYS A 168 -0.83 0.18 14.07
C LYS A 168 -0.66 1.70 14.21
N ILE A 169 -0.50 2.43 13.11
CA ILE A 169 -0.50 3.91 13.12
C ILE A 169 -1.85 4.45 13.63
N GLU A 170 -2.98 3.90 13.15
CA GLU A 170 -4.33 4.23 13.63
C GLU A 170 -4.47 3.96 15.14
N HIS A 171 -3.95 2.84 15.64
CA HIS A 171 -3.96 2.52 17.06
C HIS A 171 -3.19 3.54 17.90
N ILE A 172 -1.98 3.93 17.46
CA ILE A 172 -1.18 4.95 18.14
C ILE A 172 -1.89 6.30 18.16
N PHE A 173 -2.54 6.68 17.06
CA PHE A 173 -3.38 7.87 17.03
C PHE A 173 -4.52 7.79 18.06
N GLY A 174 -5.18 6.64 18.17
CA GLY A 174 -6.21 6.40 19.18
C GLY A 174 -5.70 6.59 20.62
N GLN A 175 -4.47 6.18 20.92
CA GLN A 175 -3.84 6.42 22.23
C GLN A 175 -3.62 7.92 22.49
N ILE A 176 -3.12 8.65 21.49
CA ILE A 176 -2.92 10.10 21.55
C ILE A 176 -4.25 10.85 21.75
N GLU A 177 -5.28 10.46 21.01
CA GLU A 177 -6.63 11.04 21.10
C GLU A 177 -7.25 10.76 22.48
N ALA A 178 -7.14 9.51 22.98
CA ALA A 178 -7.60 9.13 24.32
C ALA A 178 -6.88 9.92 25.43
N PHE A 179 -5.55 10.06 25.36
CA PHE A 179 -4.77 10.88 26.29
C PHE A 179 -5.31 12.32 26.32
N THR A 180 -5.49 12.91 25.13
CA THR A 180 -5.95 14.29 24.97
C THR A 180 -7.33 14.52 25.55
N TYR A 181 -8.28 13.65 25.21
CA TYR A 181 -9.64 13.75 25.75
C TYR A 181 -9.65 13.62 27.26
N PHE A 182 -8.91 12.65 27.81
CA PHE A 182 -8.91 12.42 29.24
C PHE A 182 -8.34 13.60 30.03
N ILE A 183 -7.22 14.19 29.60
CA ILE A 183 -6.67 15.37 30.31
C ILE A 183 -7.59 16.59 30.24
N GLY A 184 -8.54 16.63 29.29
CA GLY A 184 -9.55 17.67 29.17
C GLY A 184 -10.72 17.51 30.14
N ASN A 185 -10.89 16.35 30.78
CA ASN A 185 -11.98 16.13 31.72
C ASN A 185 -11.53 16.49 33.14
N THR A 186 -11.70 17.75 33.52
CA THR A 186 -11.25 18.26 34.84
C THR A 186 -12.13 17.85 36.01
N ASP A 187 -13.39 17.49 35.73
CA ASP A 187 -14.43 17.28 36.74
C ASP A 187 -14.80 15.80 36.93
N LEU A 188 -13.89 14.87 36.56
CA LEU A 188 -14.14 13.44 36.76
C LEU A 188 -14.22 13.08 38.25
N ASN A 189 -15.02 12.06 38.57
CA ASN A 189 -14.96 11.43 39.88
C ASN A 189 -13.66 10.62 40.00
N TRP A 190 -12.61 11.25 40.50
CA TRP A 190 -11.28 10.66 40.63
C TRP A 190 -11.21 9.42 41.54
N HIS A 191 -12.22 9.17 42.37
CA HIS A 191 -12.25 7.96 43.20
C HIS A 191 -12.94 6.77 42.51
N HIS A 192 -13.62 7.00 41.37
CA HIS A 192 -14.33 5.94 40.66
C HIS A 192 -13.32 4.92 40.07
N PRO A 193 -13.55 3.61 40.23
CA PRO A 193 -12.59 2.57 39.82
C PRO A 193 -12.27 2.62 38.32
N ASP A 194 -13.25 2.89 37.46
CA ASP A 194 -13.01 2.99 36.02
C ASP A 194 -12.18 4.23 35.62
N VAL A 195 -12.35 5.34 36.35
CA VAL A 195 -11.53 6.55 36.16
C VAL A 195 -10.09 6.26 36.58
N GLN A 196 -9.89 5.53 37.69
CA GLN A 196 -8.57 5.10 38.14
C GLN A 196 -7.90 4.14 37.15
N LYS A 197 -8.65 3.17 36.60
CA LYS A 197 -8.15 2.26 35.56
C LYS A 197 -7.71 3.02 34.31
N THR A 198 -8.51 4.00 33.88
CA THR A 198 -8.20 4.84 32.72
C THR A 198 -7.00 5.74 32.99
N LEU A 199 -6.93 6.36 34.18
CA LEU A 199 -5.80 7.15 34.64
C LEU A 199 -4.50 6.35 34.60
N PHE A 200 -4.55 5.09 35.06
CA PHE A 200 -3.42 4.17 35.03
C PHE A 200 -2.98 3.86 33.60
N ALA A 201 -3.92 3.48 32.71
CA ALA A 201 -3.62 3.22 31.30
C ALA A 201 -2.98 4.43 30.60
N ILE A 202 -3.44 5.64 30.93
CA ILE A 202 -2.90 6.89 30.35
C ILE A 202 -1.53 7.24 30.93
N ALA A 203 -1.30 6.95 32.22
CA ALA A 203 0.00 7.13 32.84
C ALA A 203 1.06 6.19 32.23
N GLU A 204 0.65 5.01 31.75
CA GLU A 204 1.50 4.04 31.06
C GLU A 204 1.82 4.42 29.61
N ILE A 205 1.11 5.39 29.01
CA ILE A 205 1.44 5.87 27.67
C ILE A 205 2.82 6.51 27.70
N ASP A 206 3.77 5.86 27.04
CA ASP A 206 5.15 6.32 26.90
C ASP A 206 5.35 7.04 25.56
N GLU A 207 5.73 8.32 25.66
CA GLU A 207 6.02 9.19 24.52
C GLU A 207 7.16 8.66 23.64
N GLU A 208 8.18 8.04 24.23
CA GLU A 208 9.34 7.51 23.49
C GLU A 208 8.92 6.26 22.72
N HIS A 209 8.13 5.39 23.36
CA HIS A 209 7.56 4.22 22.73
C HIS A 209 6.59 4.58 21.60
N ILE A 210 5.76 5.63 21.75
CA ILE A 210 4.93 6.15 20.65
C ILE A 210 5.79 6.53 19.45
N TYR A 211 6.85 7.31 19.66
CA TYR A 211 7.72 7.77 18.59
C TYR A 211 8.44 6.60 17.90
N GLN A 212 9.01 5.68 18.69
CA GLN A 212 9.69 4.48 18.17
C GLN A 212 8.72 3.61 17.36
N ASN A 213 7.53 3.33 17.89
CA ASN A 213 6.52 2.54 17.19
C ASN A 213 6.10 3.18 15.86
N LEU A 214 5.89 4.50 15.85
CA LEU A 214 5.58 5.24 14.61
C LEU A 214 6.72 5.12 13.58
N ALA A 215 7.97 5.29 14.02
CA ALA A 215 9.14 5.15 13.15
C ALA A 215 9.28 3.72 12.59
N GLU A 216 9.10 2.70 13.42
CA GLU A 216 9.11 1.30 13.02
C GLU A 216 8.01 1.00 11.99
N GLN A 217 6.78 1.47 12.23
CA GLN A 217 5.68 1.26 11.28
C GLN A 217 5.91 1.97 9.95
N ASN A 218 6.50 3.17 9.97
CA ASN A 218 6.90 3.86 8.77
C ASN A 218 7.98 3.07 8.01
N ILE A 219 8.98 2.51 8.69
CA ILE A 219 10.01 1.66 8.08
C ILE A 219 9.39 0.41 7.43
N GLU A 220 8.50 -0.28 8.13
CA GLU A 220 7.81 -1.47 7.60
C GLU A 220 6.96 -1.14 6.37
N TYR A 221 6.24 -0.01 6.41
CA TYR A 221 5.51 0.50 5.27
C TYR A 221 6.44 0.82 4.08
N LEU A 222 7.56 1.51 4.32
CA LEU A 222 8.53 1.85 3.27
C LEU A 222 9.22 0.61 2.68
N LYS A 223 9.47 -0.43 3.49
CA LYS A 223 9.96 -1.74 3.00
C LYS A 223 8.95 -2.37 2.05
N PHE A 224 7.65 -2.27 2.33
CA PHE A 224 6.60 -2.69 1.40
C PHE A 224 6.62 -1.84 0.12
N ALA A 225 6.63 -0.51 0.23
CA ALA A 225 6.62 0.39 -0.92
C ALA A 225 7.82 0.13 -1.85
N LYS A 226 9.03 0.02 -1.28
CA LYS A 226 10.27 -0.29 -2.01
C LYS A 226 10.20 -1.59 -2.81
N LYS A 227 9.52 -2.61 -2.28
CA LYS A 227 9.33 -3.89 -3.01
C LYS A 227 8.41 -3.73 -4.21
N LEU A 228 7.46 -2.78 -4.17
CA LEU A 228 6.60 -2.49 -5.31
C LEU A 228 7.38 -1.75 -6.41
N TYR A 229 8.18 -0.74 -6.05
CA TYR A 229 9.01 -0.01 -7.03
C TYR A 229 10.04 -0.89 -7.74
N ARG A 230 10.60 -1.89 -7.06
CA ARG A 230 11.58 -2.84 -7.65
C ARG A 230 10.99 -3.82 -8.67
N LYS A 231 9.65 -3.94 -8.76
CA LYS A 231 8.97 -4.83 -9.71
C LYS A 231 8.67 -4.16 -11.05
N ILE A 232 9.09 -2.91 -11.18
CA ILE A 232 9.02 -2.08 -12.38
C ILE A 232 10.37 -2.20 -13.07
#